data_AF-A0AAI9IYT8-F1
#
_entry.id   AF-A0AAI9IYT8-F1
#
_cell.length_a   1.000
_cell.length_b   1.000
_cell.length_c   1.000
_cell.angle_alpha   90.00
_cell.angle_beta   90.00
_cell.angle_gamma   90.00
#
_symmetry.space_group_name_H-M   'P 1'
#
loop_
_entity.id
_entity.type
_entity.pdbx_description
1 polymer ?
#
loop_
_entity_poly.entity_id
_entity_poly.type
_entity_poly.pdbx_seq_one_letter_code
_entity_poly.pdbx_strand_id
1 'polypeptide(L)' 'MLSVEPLRHKAEITMRLRGKDIHCEAVDENLYAAIDLLVDKIDRQVIKHKDKVQSHSAESAKRQAAALAAQQP' A
#
# COMPACT_ATOMS: atom_id res chain seq x y z
N MET A 1 29.85 20.89 -25.94
CA MET A 1 30.07 19.58 -25.30
C MET A 1 28.75 18.84 -25.37
N LEU A 2 28.69 17.71 -26.08
CA LEU A 2 27.49 16.86 -26.11
C LEU A 2 27.62 15.85 -24.97
N SER A 3 26.70 15.89 -24.01
CA SER A 3 26.62 14.92 -22.91
C SER A 3 25.34 14.11 -23.07
N VAL A 4 25.44 12.78 -22.97
CA VAL A 4 24.29 11.89 -22.88
C VAL A 4 23.86 11.81 -21.42
N GLU A 5 22.62 12.20 -21.14
CA GLU A 5 22.01 11.93 -19.84
C GLU A 5 21.72 10.43 -19.74
N PRO A 6 22.04 9.76 -18.62
CA PRO A 6 21.76 8.35 -18.46
C PRO A 6 20.25 8.10 -18.55
N LEU A 7 19.86 7.11 -19.35
CA LEU A 7 18.46 6.73 -19.54
C LEU A 7 17.93 6.14 -18.23
N ARG A 8 17.19 6.94 -17.46
CA ARG A 8 16.53 6.49 -16.23
C ARG A 8 15.13 5.98 -16.59
N HIS A 9 14.90 4.69 -16.39
CA HIS A 9 13.59 4.08 -16.59
C HIS A 9 12.74 4.27 -15.34
N LYS A 10 11.61 4.96 -15.49
CA LYS A 10 10.64 5.19 -14.41
C LYS A 10 9.42 4.28 -14.63
N ALA A 11 9.06 3.51 -13.61
CA ALA A 11 7.79 2.81 -13.52
C ALA A 11 6.94 3.48 -12.43
N GLU A 12 5.67 3.76 -12.73
CA GLU A 12 4.75 4.39 -11.79
C GLU A 12 3.38 3.71 -11.81
N ILE A 13 2.72 3.70 -10.66
CA ILE A 13 1.34 3.22 -10.52
C ILE A 13 0.55 4.14 -9.61
N THR A 14 -0.72 4.28 -9.93
CA THR A 14 -1.74 4.81 -9.02
C THR A 14 -2.85 3.78 -8.91
N MET A 15 -3.06 3.24 -7.72
CA MET A 15 -4.10 2.27 -7.44
C MET A 15 -5.16 2.89 -6.54
N ARG A 16 -6.41 2.88 -7.01
CA ARG A 16 -7.55 3.41 -6.27
C ARG A 16 -8.19 2.30 -5.44
N LEU A 17 -8.19 2.46 -4.13
CA LEU A 17 -8.85 1.55 -3.20
C LEU A 17 -10.00 2.27 -2.49
N ARG A 18 -10.92 1.51 -1.89
CA ARG A 18 -11.99 2.08 -1.10
C ARG A 18 -11.40 2.86 0.08
N GLY A 19 -11.63 4.17 0.09
CA GLY A 19 -11.18 5.07 1.17
C GLY A 19 -9.69 5.42 1.15
N LYS A 20 -8.91 5.03 0.13
CA LYS A 20 -7.52 5.44 -0.01
C LYS A 20 -6.99 5.22 -1.43
N ASP A 21 -6.23 6.18 -1.96
CA ASP A 21 -5.40 5.98 -3.15
C ASP A 21 -3.95 5.67 -2.75
N ILE A 22 -3.34 4.72 -3.46
CA ILE A 22 -1.94 4.35 -3.30
C ILE A 22 -1.18 4.76 -4.56
N HIS A 23 -0.20 5.64 -4.38
CA HIS A 23 0.73 6.06 -5.42
C HIS A 23 2.11 5.46 -5.12
N CYS A 24 2.72 4.84 -6.11
CA CYS A 24 4.07 4.27 -6.00
C CYS A 24 4.84 4.52 -7.30
N GLU A 25 6.13 4.75 -7.17
CA GLU A 25 7.05 4.89 -8.30
C GLU A 25 8.39 4.22 -7.98
N ALA A 26 9.07 3.76 -9.02
CA ALA A 26 10.42 3.22 -8.97
C ALA A 26 11.20 3.67 -10.19
N VAL A 27 12.50 3.89 -10.00
CA VAL A 27 13.41 4.34 -11.06
C VAL A 27 14.62 3.43 -11.04
N ASP A 28 15.00 2.93 -12.21
CA ASP A 28 16.16 2.07 -12.40
C ASP A 28 16.80 2.31 -13.78
N GLU A 29 17.99 1.78 -14.01
CA GLU A 29 18.65 1.79 -15.31
C GLU A 29 18.12 0.68 -16.23
N ASN A 30 17.43 -0.32 -15.67
CA ASN A 30 16.73 -1.36 -16.41
C ASN A 30 15.23 -1.27 -16.14
N LEU A 31 14.41 -1.14 -17.19
CA LEU A 31 12.95 -1.06 -17.08
C LEU A 31 12.34 -2.23 -16.28
N TYR A 32 12.82 -3.45 -16.49
CA TYR A 32 12.29 -4.62 -15.80
C TYR A 32 12.66 -4.61 -14.31
N ALA A 33 13.86 -4.13 -13.97
CA ALA A 33 14.23 -3.91 -12.57
C ALA A 33 13.39 -2.80 -11.92
N ALA A 34 13.09 -1.72 -12.64
CA ALA A 34 12.16 -0.69 -12.16
C ALA A 34 10.75 -1.26 -11.92
N ILE A 35 10.28 -2.19 -12.75
CA ILE A 35 8.99 -2.87 -12.56
C ILE A 35 9.03 -3.77 -11.32
N ASP A 36 10.05 -4.60 -11.13
CA ASP A 36 10.16 -5.47 -9.96
C ASP A 36 10.21 -4.64 -8.66
N LEU A 37 11.01 -3.56 -8.65
CA LEU A 37 11.06 -2.62 -7.53
C LEU A 37 9.72 -1.92 -7.27
N LEU A 38 8.96 -1.62 -8.33
CA LEU A 38 7.63 -1.03 -8.21
C LEU A 38 6.65 -2.05 -7.59
N VAL A 39 6.67 -3.30 -8.05
CA VAL A 39 5.81 -4.39 -7.54
C VAL A 39 6.07 -4.61 -6.06
N ASP A 40 7.33 -4.70 -5.63
CA ASP A 40 7.70 -4.84 -4.22
C ASP A 40 7.17 -3.68 -3.35
N LYS A 41 7.20 -2.45 -3.85
CA LYS A 41 6.65 -1.28 -3.15
C LYS A 41 5.13 -1.36 -3.02
N ILE A 42 4.45 -1.77 -4.09
CA ILE A 42 2.98 -1.88 -4.10
C ILE A 42 2.52 -2.99 -3.15
N ASP A 43 3.17 -4.15 -3.16
CA ASP A 43 2.79 -5.29 -2.33
C ASP A 43 2.79 -4.92 -0.84
N ARG A 44 3.87 -4.28 -0.37
CA ARG A 44 3.97 -3.77 1.01
C ARG A 44 2.86 -2.79 1.36
N GLN A 45 2.49 -1.90 0.43
CA GLN A 45 1.44 -0.91 0.66
C GLN A 45 0.04 -1.54 0.68
N VAL A 46 -0.18 -2.58 -0.12
CA VAL A 46 -1.43 -3.37 -0.11
C VAL A 46 -1.59 -4.13 1.20
N ILE A 47 -0.54 -4.81 1.66
CA ILE A 47 -0.54 -5.52 2.95
C ILE A 47 -0.87 -4.54 4.08
N LYS A 48 -0.16 -3.42 4.16
CA LYS A 48 -0.41 -2.38 5.17
C LYS A 48 -1.84 -1.82 5.10
N HIS A 49 -2.40 -1.64 3.91
CA HIS A 49 -3.78 -1.19 3.77
C HIS A 49 -4.76 -2.26 4.26
N LYS A 50 -4.58 -3.53 3.88
CA LYS A 50 -5.42 -4.65 4.33
C LYS A 50 -5.38 -4.80 5.86
N ASP A 51 -4.19 -4.78 6.46
CA ASP A 51 -4.00 -4.91 7.90
C ASP A 51 -4.73 -3.79 8.66
N LYS A 52 -4.64 -2.56 8.17
CA LYS A 52 -5.34 -1.42 8.77
C LYS A 52 -6.86 -1.56 8.66
N VAL A 53 -7.37 -2.00 7.52
CA VAL A 53 -8.82 -2.21 7.34
C VAL A 53 -9.32 -3.32 8.28
N GLN A 54 -8.60 -4.43 8.37
CA GLN A 54 -8.96 -5.54 9.26
C GLN A 54 -8.87 -5.18 10.74
N SER A 55 -7.86 -4.42 11.16
CA SER A 55 -7.71 -4.00 12.56
C SER A 55 -8.85 -3.10 13.02
N HIS A 56 -9.32 -2.18 12.16
CA HIS A 56 -10.51 -1.36 12.44
C HIS A 56 -11.77 -2.22 12.62
N SER A 57 -11.97 -3.25 11.80
CA SER A 57 -13.09 -4.19 11.96
C SER A 57 -13.01 -5.00 13.26
N ALA A 58 -11.82 -5.49 13.61
CA ALA A 58 -11.60 -6.27 14.83
C ALA A 58 -11.81 -5.44 16.10
N GLU A 59 -11.32 -4.20 16.15
CA GLU A 59 -11.55 -3.29 17.27
C GLU A 59 -13.04 -2.99 17.46
N SER A 60 -13.77 -2.74 16.36
CA SER A 60 -15.21 -2.48 16.42
C SER A 60 -15.97 -3.66 17.01
N ALA A 61 -15.70 -4.88 16.53
CA ALA A 61 -16.32 -6.10 17.06
C ALA A 61 -16.00 -6.33 18.55
N LYS A 62 -14.75 -6.10 18.95
CA LYS A 62 -14.31 -6.26 20.36
C LYS A 62 -14.99 -5.25 21.30
N ARG A 63 -15.14 -4.00 20.86
CA ARG A 63 -15.90 -2.97 21.61
C ARG A 63 -17.37 -3.33 21.74
N GLN A 64 -17.96 -3.89 20.68
CA GLN A 64 -19.35 -4.36 20.69
C GLN A 64 -19.53 -5.52 21.68
N ALA A 65 -18.66 -6.52 21.64
CA ALA A 65 -18.71 -7.65 22.57
C ALA A 65 -18.53 -7.22 24.03
N ALA A 66 -17.59 -6.30 24.31
CA ALA A 66 -17.40 -5.75 25.65
C ALA A 66 -18.62 -4.96 26.16
N ALA A 67 -19.27 -4.20 25.28
CA ALA A 67 -20.48 -3.46 25.61
C ALA A 67 -21.68 -4.40 25.90
N LEU A 68 -21.83 -5.50 25.16
CA LEU A 68 -22.85 -6.51 25.43
C LEU A 68 -22.59 -7.29 26.74
N ALA A 69 -21.33 -7.61 27.04
CA ALA A 69 -20.96 -8.32 28.27
C ALA A 69 -21.18 -7.46 29.53
N ALA A 70 -21.00 -6.13 29.43
CA ALA A 70 -21.27 -5.20 30.53
C ALA A 70 -22.77 -4.94 30.77
N GLN A 71 -23.66 -5.46 29.92
CA GLN A 71 -25.12 -5.33 30.04
C GLN A 71 -25.81 -6.58 30.62
N GLN A 72 -25.05 -7.63 30.97
CA GLN A 72 -25.62 -8.78 31.69
C GLN A 72 -25.41 -8.61 33.21
N PRO A 73 -26.47 -8.77 34.02
CA PRO A 73 -26.42 -8.55 35.48
C PRO A 73 -25.60 -9.60 36.23
#